data_AF-A0A8J7XEV3-F1
#
_entry.id   AF-A0A8J7XEV3-F1
#
_cell.length_a   1.000
_cell.length_b   1.000
_cell.length_c   1.000
_cell.angle_alpha   90.00
_cell.angle_beta   90.00
_cell.angle_gamma   90.00
#
_symmetry.space_group_name_H-M   'P 1'
#
loop_
_entity.id
_entity.type
_entity.pdbx_description
1 polymer ?
#
loop_
_entity_poly.entity_id
_entity_poly.type
_entity_poly.pdbx_seq_one_letter_code
_entity_poly.pdbx_strand_id
1 'polypeptide(L)'
;MEIKGIHLLLTYQCNFRCDHCFVWGRPEARGVMTVSDIAGILREAGRIGTIERVYFEGGEPFLYYPTMLRGIREARGMGFDVGVVTNAYWATSREDALEWLGPMVDAGLSDLSISDDDFHSAPGDGKPANAREAAAELSLPAGSIVTEDPRERDRGEKKGGSVMFRGRAVEKLTEGMPKKSWTGFTECRREK
;
A
#
# COMPACT_ATOMS: atom_id res chain seq x y z
N MET A 1 1.71 -10.28 22.70
CA MET A 1 1.70 -9.94 21.26
C MET A 1 2.97 -9.19 20.97
N GLU A 2 3.86 -9.75 20.17
CA GLU A 2 5.09 -9.08 19.74
C GLU A 2 4.85 -8.35 18.41
N ILE A 3 5.34 -7.12 18.28
CA ILE A 3 5.25 -6.38 17.02
C ILE A 3 6.39 -6.87 16.12
N LYS A 4 6.03 -7.37 14.94
CA LYS A 4 6.97 -7.97 13.98
C LYS A 4 7.23 -7.12 12.74
N GLY A 5 6.43 -6.08 12.51
CA GLY A 5 6.58 -5.23 11.35
C GLY A 5 6.04 -3.84 11.57
N ILE A 6 6.57 -2.90 10.79
CA ILE A 6 6.11 -1.51 10.74
C ILE A 6 5.74 -1.14 9.30
N HIS A 7 4.71 -0.32 9.17
CA HIS A 7 4.30 0.27 7.90
C HIS A 7 4.54 1.78 7.99
N LEU A 8 5.34 2.30 7.06
CA LEU A 8 5.68 3.70 6.95
C LEU A 8 4.80 4.33 5.87
N LEU A 9 3.83 5.14 6.28
CA LEU A 9 3.11 6.02 5.38
C LEU A 9 4.09 7.12 4.93
N LEU A 10 4.86 6.84 3.88
CA LEU A 10 5.92 7.72 3.38
C LEU A 10 5.39 9.11 3.06
N THR A 11 4.18 9.17 2.53
CA THR A 11 3.46 10.39 2.23
C THR A 11 1.96 10.18 2.37
N TYR A 12 1.20 11.27 2.54
CA TYR A 12 -0.25 11.26 2.31
C TYR A 12 -0.63 11.69 0.89
N GLN A 13 0.31 12.23 0.10
CA GLN A 13 0.07 12.61 -1.28
C GLN A 13 -0.14 11.36 -2.15
N CYS A 14 -1.18 11.39 -2.98
CA CYS A 14 -1.46 10.33 -3.94
C CYS A 14 -1.93 10.96 -5.25
N ASN A 15 -1.56 10.38 -6.38
CA ASN A 15 -2.08 10.75 -7.69
C ASN A 15 -3.58 10.37 -7.85
N PHE A 16 -4.10 9.50 -6.99
CA PHE A 16 -5.50 9.07 -6.98
C PHE A 16 -6.31 9.62 -5.81
N ARG A 17 -7.65 9.48 -5.92
CA ARG A 17 -8.63 9.85 -4.89
C ARG A 17 -9.67 8.72 -4.70
N CYS A 18 -9.21 7.51 -4.44
CA CYS A 18 -10.06 6.33 -4.27
C CYS A 18 -11.07 6.48 -3.12
N ASP A 19 -12.32 6.05 -3.31
CA ASP A 19 -13.41 6.20 -2.32
C ASP A 19 -13.20 5.35 -1.07
N HIS A 20 -12.51 4.19 -1.18
CA HIS A 20 -12.25 3.31 -0.03
C HIS A 20 -11.06 3.75 0.84
N CYS A 21 -10.30 4.75 0.38
CA CYS A 21 -8.93 5.00 0.86
C CYS A 21 -8.90 5.37 2.34
N PHE A 22 -8.29 4.50 3.16
CA PHE A 22 -8.24 4.70 4.62
C PHE A 22 -7.23 5.75 5.05
N VAL A 23 -6.16 5.94 4.30
CA VAL A 23 -5.12 6.96 4.56
C VAL A 23 -5.51 8.36 4.08
N TRP A 24 -6.71 8.49 3.48
CA TRP A 24 -7.21 9.73 2.91
C TRP A 24 -6.32 10.34 1.82
N GLY A 25 -5.61 9.50 1.06
CA GLY A 25 -4.71 9.93 -0.01
C GLY A 25 -5.42 10.80 -1.06
N ARG A 26 -4.73 11.87 -1.49
CA ARG A 26 -5.20 12.79 -2.56
C ARG A 26 -4.06 13.64 -3.12
N PRO A 27 -4.21 14.25 -4.32
CA PRO A 27 -3.14 15.02 -4.95
C PRO A 27 -2.67 16.23 -4.15
N GLU A 28 -3.56 16.86 -3.38
CA GLU A 28 -3.26 18.06 -2.59
C GLU A 28 -2.89 17.75 -1.14
N ALA A 29 -2.88 16.47 -0.75
CA ALA A 29 -2.40 16.09 0.57
C ALA A 29 -0.91 16.42 0.69
N ARG A 30 -0.51 16.77 1.91
CA ARG A 30 0.85 17.15 2.27
C ARG A 30 1.35 16.24 3.36
N GLY A 31 2.65 16.29 3.58
CA GLY A 31 3.33 15.40 4.52
C GLY A 31 4.06 14.33 3.73
N VAL A 32 5.38 14.34 3.87
CA VAL A 32 6.29 13.33 3.35
C VAL A 32 7.37 13.15 4.39
N MET A 33 7.73 11.91 4.70
CA MET A 33 8.87 11.62 5.56
C MET A 33 10.14 12.05 4.84
N THR A 34 11.02 12.75 5.55
CA THR A 34 12.37 13.01 5.08
C THR A 34 13.22 11.74 5.23
N VAL A 35 14.39 11.72 4.57
CA VAL A 35 15.38 10.64 4.77
C VAL A 35 15.78 10.54 6.25
N SER A 36 15.85 11.66 6.96
CA SER A 36 16.18 11.67 8.40
C SER A 36 15.08 11.06 9.26
N ASP A 37 13.82 11.26 8.91
CA ASP A 37 12.69 10.65 9.61
C ASP A 37 12.73 9.13 9.47
N ILE A 38 12.93 8.63 8.24
CA ILE A 38 13.06 7.20 7.94
C ILE A 38 14.23 6.60 8.73
N ALA A 39 15.42 7.21 8.66
CA ALA A 39 16.61 6.75 9.38
C ALA A 39 16.40 6.69 10.89
N GLY A 40 15.72 7.70 11.46
CA GLY A 40 15.35 7.72 12.87
C GLY A 40 14.44 6.56 13.24
N ILE A 41 13.37 6.34 12.47
CA ILE A 41 12.40 5.27 12.70
C ILE A 41 13.05 3.88 12.59
N LEU A 42 13.87 3.65 11.56
CA LEU A 42 14.58 2.38 11.37
C LEU A 42 15.53 2.08 12.53
N ARG A 43 16.23 3.11 13.05
CA ARG A 43 17.09 2.96 14.23
C ARG A 43 16.31 2.54 15.47
N GLU A 44 15.16 3.17 15.73
CA GLU A 44 14.32 2.77 16.86
C GLU A 44 13.73 1.37 16.66
N ALA A 45 13.32 1.03 15.43
CA ALA A 45 12.84 -0.32 15.10
C ALA A 45 13.90 -1.39 15.39
N GLY A 46 15.17 -1.10 15.07
CA GLY A 46 16.30 -1.99 15.38
C GLY A 46 16.53 -2.16 16.89
N ARG A 47 16.29 -1.11 17.69
CA ARG A 47 16.40 -1.18 19.16
C ARG A 47 15.30 -2.01 19.81
N ILE A 48 14.10 -2.05 19.21
CA ILE A 48 13.01 -2.91 19.68
C ILE A 48 13.40 -4.39 19.54
N GLY A 49 14.16 -4.74 18.49
CA GLY A 49 14.74 -6.07 18.30
C GLY A 49 13.75 -7.16 17.87
N THR A 50 12.45 -6.90 17.89
CA THR A 50 11.41 -7.84 17.42
C THR A 50 10.91 -7.52 16.00
N ILE A 51 11.26 -6.35 15.46
CA ILE A 51 10.82 -5.92 14.14
C ILE A 51 11.66 -6.62 13.08
N GLU A 52 10.99 -7.33 12.19
CA GLU A 52 11.60 -8.10 11.10
C GLU A 52 11.29 -7.47 9.74
N ARG A 53 10.16 -6.75 9.63
CA ARG A 53 9.64 -6.21 8.35
C ARG A 53 9.36 -4.71 8.39
N VAL A 54 9.70 -4.04 7.29
CA VAL A 54 9.38 -2.63 7.05
C VAL A 54 8.64 -2.51 5.72
N TYR A 55 7.45 -1.94 5.72
CA TYR A 55 6.70 -1.65 4.50
C TYR A 55 6.68 -0.15 4.23
N PHE A 56 6.94 0.25 2.99
CA PHE A 56 6.67 1.61 2.51
C PHE A 56 5.30 1.63 1.83
N GLU A 57 4.43 2.49 2.34
CA GLU A 57 3.08 2.70 1.84
C GLU A 57 2.69 4.18 2.04
N GLY A 58 1.40 4.50 2.09
CA GLY A 58 0.92 5.88 2.23
C GLY A 58 -0.17 6.19 1.23
N GLY A 59 -0.15 7.43 0.73
CA GLY A 59 -0.82 7.80 -0.52
C GLY A 59 -0.22 7.01 -1.68
N GLU A 60 0.75 7.56 -2.38
CA GLU A 60 1.54 6.79 -3.36
C GLU A 60 3.03 7.02 -3.15
N PRO A 61 3.77 6.04 -2.59
CA PRO A 61 5.19 6.22 -2.26
C PRO A 61 6.08 6.40 -3.50
N PHE A 62 5.68 5.89 -4.68
CA PHE A 62 6.45 6.07 -5.92
C PHE A 62 6.52 7.54 -6.39
N LEU A 63 5.64 8.43 -5.92
CA LEU A 63 5.78 9.88 -6.13
C LEU A 63 7.06 10.45 -5.49
N TYR A 64 7.62 9.75 -4.50
CA TYR A 64 8.84 10.11 -3.78
C TYR A 64 9.92 9.04 -3.92
N TYR A 65 10.07 8.52 -5.14
CA TYR A 65 10.96 7.42 -5.48
C TYR A 65 12.38 7.51 -4.90
N PRO A 66 13.12 8.64 -4.99
CA PRO A 66 14.49 8.71 -4.46
C PRO A 66 14.54 8.51 -2.94
N THR A 67 13.57 9.07 -2.21
CA THR A 67 13.47 8.93 -0.75
C THR A 67 13.07 7.51 -0.36
N MET A 68 12.09 6.92 -1.06
CA MET A 68 11.70 5.53 -0.88
C MET A 68 12.88 4.58 -1.12
N LEU A 69 13.56 4.71 -2.26
CA LEU A 69 14.69 3.87 -2.64
C LEU A 69 15.85 3.96 -1.64
N ARG A 70 16.14 5.16 -1.12
CA ARG A 70 17.10 5.35 -0.04
C ARG A 70 16.67 4.60 1.24
N GLY A 71 15.39 4.70 1.61
CA GLY A 71 14.81 3.99 2.75
C GLY A 71 14.90 2.48 2.62
N ILE A 72 14.64 1.92 1.43
CA ILE A 72 14.77 0.48 1.14
C ILE A 72 16.20 0.02 1.38
N ARG A 73 17.19 0.71 0.79
CA ARG A 73 18.62 0.37 0.97
C ARG A 73 19.03 0.40 2.44
N GLU A 74 18.59 1.41 3.17
CA GLU A 74 18.92 1.56 4.59
C GLU A 74 18.29 0.47 5.44
N ALA A 75 17.00 0.17 5.24
CA ALA A 75 16.30 -0.88 5.96
C ALA A 75 16.90 -2.27 5.68
N ARG A 76 17.23 -2.57 4.41
CA ARG A 76 17.93 -3.81 4.04
C ARG A 76 19.34 -3.89 4.64
N GLY A 77 20.09 -2.80 4.65
CA GLY A 77 21.40 -2.72 5.30
C GLY A 77 21.36 -2.98 6.81
N MET A 78 20.21 -2.78 7.44
CA MET A 78 19.96 -3.09 8.85
C MET A 78 19.40 -4.50 9.09
N GLY A 79 19.17 -5.28 8.03
CA GLY A 79 18.69 -6.67 8.10
C GLY A 79 17.16 -6.84 8.13
N PHE A 80 16.38 -5.78 7.93
CA PHE A 80 14.92 -5.90 7.81
C PHE A 80 14.51 -6.42 6.45
N ASP A 81 13.46 -7.23 6.35
CA ASP A 81 12.77 -7.47 5.09
C ASP A 81 11.93 -6.25 4.71
N VAL A 82 11.91 -5.90 3.43
CA VAL A 82 11.34 -4.64 2.95
C VAL A 82 10.27 -4.90 1.89
N GLY A 83 9.09 -4.36 2.12
CA GLY A 83 7.98 -4.40 1.17
C GLY A 83 7.53 -3.01 0.74
N VAL A 84 6.83 -2.93 -0.38
CA VAL A 84 6.20 -1.68 -0.87
C VAL A 84 4.76 -1.94 -1.27
N VAL A 85 3.85 -1.04 -0.90
CA VAL A 85 2.47 -1.01 -1.42
C VAL A 85 2.33 0.13 -2.42
N THR A 86 1.76 -0.13 -3.59
CA THR A 86 1.60 0.88 -4.67
C THR A 86 0.31 0.68 -5.47
N ASN A 87 -0.16 1.75 -6.11
CA ASN A 87 -1.21 1.72 -7.13
C ASN A 87 -0.66 1.45 -8.55
N ALA A 88 0.66 1.29 -8.70
CA ALA A 88 1.33 0.95 -9.96
C ALA A 88 1.13 1.97 -11.11
N TYR A 89 0.83 3.25 -10.84
CA TYR A 89 0.59 4.25 -11.90
C TYR A 89 1.74 4.40 -12.91
N TRP A 90 2.96 4.04 -12.52
CA TRP A 90 4.19 4.13 -13.31
C TRP A 90 4.37 2.97 -14.29
N ALA A 91 3.64 1.86 -14.13
CA ALA A 91 3.78 0.66 -14.95
C ALA A 91 3.02 0.78 -16.29
N THR A 92 3.25 1.86 -17.04
CA THR A 92 2.54 2.16 -18.30
C THR A 92 2.82 1.15 -19.41
N SER A 93 3.96 0.50 -19.35
CA SER A 93 4.32 -0.70 -20.10
C SER A 93 5.10 -1.64 -19.19
N ARG A 94 5.36 -2.87 -19.66
CA ARG A 94 6.25 -3.80 -18.95
C ARG A 94 7.67 -3.23 -18.88
N GLU A 95 8.15 -2.63 -19.95
CA GLU A 95 9.48 -2.02 -20.03
C GLU A 95 9.63 -0.86 -19.05
N ASP A 96 8.63 0.03 -18.99
CA ASP A 96 8.59 1.07 -17.95
C ASP A 96 8.62 0.44 -16.56
N ALA A 97 7.85 -0.63 -16.35
CA ALA A 97 7.78 -1.26 -15.05
C ALA A 97 9.13 -1.86 -14.60
N LEU A 98 9.90 -2.43 -15.52
CA LEU A 98 11.25 -2.94 -15.27
C LEU A 98 12.21 -1.81 -14.86
N GLU A 99 12.16 -0.65 -15.53
CA GLU A 99 13.00 0.52 -15.21
C GLU A 99 12.75 1.05 -13.80
N TRP A 100 11.50 1.03 -13.35
CA TRP A 100 11.15 1.47 -11.99
C TRP A 100 11.54 0.45 -10.93
N LEU A 101 11.32 -0.85 -11.17
CA LEU A 101 11.55 -1.91 -10.18
C LEU A 101 13.01 -2.36 -10.08
N GLY A 102 13.78 -2.35 -11.17
CA GLY A 102 15.16 -2.84 -11.20
C GLY A 102 16.03 -2.26 -10.08
N PRO A 103 16.12 -0.92 -9.93
CA PRO A 103 16.92 -0.32 -8.87
C PRO A 103 16.41 -0.66 -7.45
N MET A 104 15.13 -0.99 -7.29
CA MET A 104 14.54 -1.37 -6.01
C MET A 104 14.90 -2.81 -5.65
N VAL A 105 14.91 -3.72 -6.62
CA VAL A 105 15.38 -5.10 -6.46
C VAL A 105 16.88 -5.10 -6.14
N ASP A 106 17.68 -4.29 -6.83
CA ASP A 106 19.11 -4.10 -6.51
C ASP A 106 19.33 -3.54 -5.11
N ALA A 107 18.40 -2.72 -4.62
CA ALA A 107 18.40 -2.20 -3.25
C ALA A 107 17.95 -3.25 -2.21
N GLY A 108 17.48 -4.42 -2.65
CA GLY A 108 17.05 -5.54 -1.82
C GLY A 108 15.56 -5.53 -1.46
N LEU A 109 14.70 -4.86 -2.23
CA LEU A 109 13.24 -5.00 -2.06
C LEU A 109 12.85 -6.48 -2.14
N SER A 110 12.05 -6.95 -1.18
CA SER A 110 11.70 -8.38 -1.05
C SER A 110 10.22 -8.69 -1.30
N ASP A 111 9.35 -7.69 -1.33
CA ASP A 111 7.91 -7.86 -1.57
C ASP A 111 7.27 -6.63 -2.22
N LEU A 112 6.36 -6.85 -3.16
CA LEU A 112 5.57 -5.80 -3.80
C LEU A 112 4.07 -6.12 -3.71
N SER A 113 3.32 -5.21 -3.09
CA SER A 113 1.87 -5.31 -2.98
C SER A 113 1.21 -4.28 -3.90
N ILE A 114 0.48 -4.75 -4.91
CA ILE A 114 -0.11 -3.92 -5.95
C ILE A 114 -1.62 -3.79 -5.69
N SER A 115 -2.11 -2.57 -5.58
CA SER A 115 -3.55 -2.32 -5.47
C SER A 115 -4.20 -2.50 -6.84
N ASP A 116 -5.02 -3.55 -6.96
CA ASP A 116 -5.63 -4.01 -8.21
C ASP A 116 -7.13 -4.23 -8.00
N ASP A 117 -7.83 -3.13 -7.74
CA ASP A 117 -9.28 -3.10 -7.59
C ASP A 117 -9.91 -1.97 -8.41
N ASP A 118 -11.22 -2.03 -8.56
CA ASP A 118 -12.01 -1.08 -9.35
C ASP A 118 -11.93 0.37 -8.80
N PHE A 119 -11.42 0.57 -7.59
CA PHE A 119 -11.20 1.91 -7.05
C PHE A 119 -9.88 2.54 -7.49
N HIS A 120 -8.87 1.74 -7.84
CA HIS A 120 -7.55 2.21 -8.28
C HIS A 120 -7.39 2.17 -9.80
N SER A 121 -8.08 1.25 -10.47
CA SER A 121 -7.92 1.00 -11.90
C SER A 121 -9.27 1.04 -12.61
N ALA A 122 -9.31 1.70 -13.76
CA ALA A 122 -10.46 1.58 -14.64
C ALA A 122 -10.48 0.17 -15.27
N PRO A 123 -11.66 -0.36 -15.67
CA PRO A 123 -11.74 -1.61 -16.41
C PRO A 123 -10.82 -1.58 -17.64
N GLY A 124 -9.91 -2.54 -17.74
CA GLY A 124 -8.93 -2.63 -18.83
C GLY A 124 -7.64 -1.82 -18.62
N ASP A 125 -7.42 -1.23 -17.45
CA ASP A 125 -6.11 -0.66 -17.11
C ASP A 125 -5.07 -1.78 -16.93
N GLY A 126 -4.10 -1.85 -17.84
CA GLY A 126 -3.04 -2.86 -17.84
C GLY A 126 -1.92 -2.61 -16.84
N LYS A 127 -1.88 -1.46 -16.14
CA LYS A 127 -0.74 -1.09 -15.28
C LYS A 127 -0.47 -2.09 -14.14
N PRO A 128 -1.49 -2.56 -13.38
CA PRO A 128 -1.24 -3.59 -12.37
C PRO A 128 -0.67 -4.89 -12.96
N ALA A 129 -1.11 -5.27 -14.17
CA ALA A 129 -0.59 -6.45 -14.85
C ALA A 129 0.87 -6.25 -15.29
N ASN A 130 1.19 -5.12 -15.91
CA ASN A 130 2.56 -4.76 -16.30
C ASN A 130 3.52 -4.79 -15.10
N ALA A 131 3.09 -4.25 -13.95
CA ALA A 131 3.88 -4.27 -12.71
C ALA A 131 4.13 -5.69 -12.21
N ARG A 132 3.12 -6.58 -12.23
CA ARG A 132 3.27 -7.98 -11.85
C ARG A 132 4.19 -8.76 -12.79
N GLU A 133 4.05 -8.54 -14.10
CA GLU A 133 4.88 -9.19 -15.10
C GLU A 133 6.35 -8.80 -14.95
N ALA A 134 6.63 -7.50 -14.79
CA ALA A 134 7.98 -7.01 -14.54
C ALA A 134 8.54 -7.52 -13.20
N ALA A 135 7.74 -7.56 -12.13
CA ALA A 135 8.17 -8.12 -10.85
C ALA A 135 8.52 -9.61 -10.98
N ALA A 136 7.72 -10.40 -11.70
CA ALA A 136 8.00 -11.80 -11.95
C ALA A 136 9.30 -12.02 -12.74
N GLU A 137 9.56 -11.19 -13.75
CA GLU A 137 10.81 -11.22 -14.53
C GLU A 137 12.03 -10.92 -13.66
N LEU A 138 11.91 -9.98 -12.72
CA LEU A 138 12.95 -9.63 -11.75
C LEU A 138 13.04 -10.60 -10.56
N SER A 139 12.25 -11.68 -10.56
CA SER A 139 12.14 -12.62 -9.43
C SER A 139 11.75 -11.95 -8.11
N LEU A 140 11.02 -10.83 -8.18
CA LEU A 140 10.47 -10.11 -7.04
C LEU A 140 9.08 -10.67 -6.69
N PRO A 141 8.86 -11.21 -5.48
CA PRO A 141 7.53 -11.58 -5.02
C PRO A 141 6.56 -10.41 -5.13
N ALA A 142 5.43 -10.62 -5.80
CA ALA A 142 4.40 -9.61 -5.96
C ALA A 142 2.99 -10.19 -5.79
N GLY A 143 2.14 -9.48 -5.06
CA GLY A 143 0.74 -9.85 -4.81
C GLY A 143 -0.23 -8.72 -5.15
N SER A 144 -1.45 -9.10 -5.53
CA SER A 144 -2.55 -8.13 -5.71
C SER A 144 -3.35 -7.96 -4.43
N ILE A 145 -3.61 -6.71 -4.06
CA ILE A 145 -4.58 -6.33 -3.04
C ILE A 145 -5.86 -5.91 -3.76
N VAL A 146 -6.95 -6.62 -3.48
CA VAL A 146 -8.26 -6.37 -4.10
C VAL A 146 -9.28 -6.01 -3.02
N THR A 147 -9.93 -4.86 -3.15
CA THR A 147 -11.03 -4.43 -2.29
C THR A 147 -12.34 -4.42 -3.06
N GLU A 148 -13.35 -5.11 -2.55
CA GLU A 148 -14.66 -5.18 -3.21
C GLU A 148 -15.49 -3.92 -2.97
N ASP A 149 -16.10 -3.38 -4.02
CA ASP A 149 -17.03 -2.27 -3.88
C ASP A 149 -18.34 -2.76 -3.21
N PRO A 150 -18.69 -2.25 -2.00
CA PRO A 150 -19.90 -2.66 -1.31
C PRO A 150 -21.20 -2.25 -2.06
N ARG A 151 -21.10 -1.40 -3.08
CA ARG A 151 -22.23 -0.98 -3.94
C ARG A 151 -22.57 -2.03 -5.01
N GLU A 152 -21.64 -2.92 -5.35
CA GLU A 152 -21.77 -3.90 -6.45
C GLU A 152 -22.08 -5.33 -5.94
N ARG A 153 -22.71 -5.45 -4.75
CA ARG A 153 -22.91 -6.69 -3.98
C ARG A 153 -23.57 -7.88 -4.71
N ASP A 154 -24.19 -7.67 -5.87
CA ASP A 154 -24.90 -8.71 -6.64
C ASP A 154 -24.18 -9.17 -7.92
N ARG A 155 -22.95 -8.71 -8.20
CA ARG A 155 -22.25 -9.04 -9.46
C ARG A 155 -21.22 -10.18 -9.37
N GLY A 156 -21.64 -11.34 -8.84
CA GLY A 156 -20.92 -12.60 -8.98
C GLY A 156 -19.97 -12.98 -7.84
N GLU A 157 -18.96 -13.81 -8.13
CA GLU A 157 -18.02 -14.34 -7.14
C GLU A 157 -17.17 -13.24 -6.50
N LYS A 158 -16.99 -13.34 -5.19
CA LYS A 158 -16.15 -12.45 -4.40
C LYS A 158 -14.67 -12.63 -4.76
N LYS A 159 -14.03 -11.57 -5.22
CA LYS A 159 -12.63 -11.55 -5.69
C LYS A 159 -11.68 -10.87 -4.71
N GLY A 160 -12.16 -10.31 -3.59
CA GLY A 160 -11.31 -9.50 -2.70
C GLY A 160 -11.81 -9.37 -1.26
N GLY A 161 -11.11 -8.53 -0.50
CA GLY A 161 -11.47 -8.18 0.87
C GLY A 161 -12.63 -7.20 0.93
N SER A 162 -13.43 -7.28 2.00
CA SER A 162 -14.50 -6.30 2.24
C SER A 162 -13.94 -4.94 2.68
N VAL A 163 -14.50 -3.85 2.14
CA VAL A 163 -14.20 -2.47 2.57
C VAL A 163 -14.26 -2.34 4.10
N MET A 164 -13.17 -1.86 4.69
CA MET A 164 -13.18 -1.29 6.04
C MET A 164 -13.82 0.11 5.93
N PHE A 165 -14.93 0.36 6.61
CA PHE A 165 -15.52 1.71 6.66
C PHE A 165 -14.70 2.62 7.58
N ARG A 166 -13.55 3.07 7.09
CA ARG A 166 -12.64 4.03 7.72
C ARG A 166 -12.11 5.00 6.68
N GLY A 167 -11.68 6.19 7.09
CA GLY A 167 -11.27 7.23 6.16
C GLY A 167 -12.40 7.56 5.18
N ARG A 168 -12.08 7.69 3.89
CA ARG A 168 -13.04 8.18 2.88
C ARG A 168 -14.21 7.23 2.66
N ALA A 169 -14.02 5.93 2.95
CA ALA A 169 -15.06 4.92 2.82
C ALA A 169 -16.29 5.25 3.69
N VAL A 170 -16.09 5.88 4.86
CA VAL A 170 -17.18 6.28 5.76
C VAL A 170 -18.09 7.30 5.08
N GLU A 171 -17.50 8.26 4.36
CA GLU A 171 -18.26 9.31 3.69
C GLU A 171 -18.87 8.87 2.37
N LYS A 172 -18.15 8.03 1.60
CA LYS A 172 -18.48 7.75 0.19
C LYS A 172 -19.22 6.44 -0.03
N LEU A 173 -19.07 5.47 0.87
CA LEU A 173 -19.53 4.10 0.64
C LEU A 173 -20.60 3.63 1.64
N THR A 174 -21.05 4.48 2.56
CA THR A 174 -22.04 4.11 3.60
C THR A 174 -23.50 4.35 3.19
N GLU A 175 -23.74 5.04 2.07
CA GLU A 175 -25.10 5.25 1.57
C GLU A 175 -25.77 3.90 1.24
N GLY A 176 -27.02 3.73 1.69
CA GLY A 176 -27.76 2.47 1.54
C GLY A 176 -27.24 1.29 2.36
N MET A 177 -26.14 1.43 3.11
CA MET A 177 -25.59 0.34 3.92
C MET A 177 -26.34 0.17 5.25
N PRO A 178 -26.48 -1.08 5.76
CA PRO A 178 -27.05 -1.33 7.08
C PRO A 178 -26.29 -0.60 8.19
N LYS A 179 -27.01 0.16 9.01
CA LYS A 179 -26.45 0.92 10.15
C LYS A 179 -26.70 0.18 11.46
N LYS A 180 -25.81 0.38 12.43
CA LYS A 180 -25.96 -0.11 13.82
C LYS A 180 -25.75 1.04 14.79
N SER A 181 -26.40 0.97 15.95
CA SER A 181 -26.14 1.92 17.04
C SER A 181 -24.70 1.78 17.53
N TRP A 182 -24.03 2.91 17.77
CA TRP A 182 -22.69 2.93 18.35
C TRP A 182 -22.66 2.30 19.75
N THR A 183 -23.79 2.31 20.48
CA THR A 183 -23.92 1.67 21.80
C THR A 183 -23.79 0.15 21.76
N GLY A 184 -23.95 -0.47 20.59
CA GLY A 184 -23.72 -1.90 20.37
C GLY A 184 -22.30 -2.25 19.90
N PHE A 185 -21.40 -1.27 19.78
CA PHE A 185 -20.02 -1.48 19.35
C PHE A 185 -19.11 -1.69 20.55
N THR A 186 -19.17 -2.89 21.14
CA THR A 186 -18.36 -3.26 22.32
C THR A 186 -17.03 -3.94 21.97
N GLU A 187 -16.84 -4.33 20.71
CA GLU A 187 -15.62 -4.99 20.21
C GLU A 187 -15.34 -4.61 18.75
N CYS A 188 -14.06 -4.53 18.37
CA CYS A 188 -13.65 -4.41 16.98
C CYS A 188 -13.55 -5.80 16.36
N ARG A 189 -14.44 -6.12 15.41
CA ARG A 189 -14.42 -7.44 14.73
C ARG A 189 -13.23 -7.65 13.78
N ARG A 190 -12.46 -6.59 13.50
CA ARG A 190 -11.33 -6.59 12.55
C ARG A 190 -9.97 -6.64 13.27
N GLU A 191 -9.91 -6.31 14.55
CA GLU A 191 -8.71 -6.27 15.37
C GLU A 191 -8.90 -7.29 16.51
N LYS A 192 -8.47 -8.53 16.27
CA LYS A 192 -8.46 -9.62 17.27
C LYS A 192 -7.02 -9.93 17.66
#